data_AF-A0A1I1RAC0-F1
#
_entry.id   AF-A0A1I1RAC0-F1
#
_cell.length_a   1.000
_cell.length_b   1.000
_cell.length_c   1.000
_cell.angle_alpha   90.00
_cell.angle_beta   90.00
_cell.angle_gamma   90.00
#
_symmetry.space_group_name_H-M   'P 1'
#
loop_
_entity.id
_entity.type
_entity.pdbx_description
1 polymer ?
#
loop_
_entity_poly.entity_id
_entity_poly.type
_entity_poly.pdbx_seq_one_letter_code
_entity_poly.pdbx_strand_id
1 'polypeptide(L)' 'MVEQALVKNAEELKPKFQVASKEHHTTKRKVAKYCNTNEFQFSKAISGDPAKRSQEIRKAAAEILGIEI' A
#
# COMPACT_ATOMS: atom_id res chain seq x y z
N MET A 1 16.12 -14.83 -7.57
CA MET A 1 15.06 -14.35 -8.49
C MET A 1 13.78 -13.87 -7.79
N VAL A 2 13.59 -14.07 -6.48
CA VAL A 2 12.36 -13.65 -5.75
C VAL A 2 12.35 -12.16 -5.39
N GLU A 3 13.51 -11.57 -5.08
CA GLU A 3 13.60 -10.14 -4.70
C GLU A 3 13.24 -9.18 -5.84
N GLN A 4 13.59 -9.52 -7.08
CA GLN A 4 13.27 -8.68 -8.24
C GLN A 4 11.76 -8.60 -8.53
N ALA A 5 10.99 -9.65 -8.22
CA ALA A 5 9.54 -9.63 -8.38
C ALA A 5 8.86 -8.74 -7.32
N LEU A 6 9.38 -8.76 -6.09
CA LEU A 6 8.88 -7.91 -4.99
C LEU A 6 9.14 -6.42 -5.25
N VAL A 7 10.31 -6.08 -5.80
CA VAL A 7 10.67 -4.70 -6.16
C VAL A 7 9.82 -4.20 -7.32
N LYS A 8 9.64 -5.00 -8.39
CA LYS A 8 8.75 -4.62 -9.50
C LYS A 8 7.30 -4.41 -9.07
N ASN A 9 6.78 -5.31 -8.22
CA ASN A 9 5.43 -5.14 -7.66
C ASN A 9 5.32 -3.87 -6.79
N ALA A 10 6.37 -3.51 -6.05
CA ALA A 10 6.40 -2.28 -5.26
C ALA A 10 6.39 -1.02 -6.14
N GLU A 11 7.14 -1.04 -7.24
CA GLU A 11 7.21 0.04 -8.22
C GLU A 11 5.88 0.24 -8.94
N GLU A 12 5.10 -0.82 -9.17
CA GLU A 12 3.76 -0.72 -9.74
C GLU A 12 2.68 -0.37 -8.71
N LEU A 13 2.83 -0.80 -7.45
CA LEU A 13 1.86 -0.53 -6.39
C LEU A 13 1.91 0.92 -5.90
N LYS A 14 3.10 1.50 -5.74
CA LYS A 14 3.27 2.91 -5.34
C LYS A 14 2.41 3.90 -6.16
N PRO A 15 2.48 3.91 -7.50
CA PRO A 15 1.69 4.83 -8.31
C PRO A 15 0.20 4.53 -8.22
N LYS A 16 -0.23 3.26 -8.21
CA LYS A 16 -1.65 2.89 -8.02
C LYS A 16 -2.22 3.46 -6.72
N PHE A 17 -1.51 3.27 -5.62
CA PHE A 17 -1.92 3.82 -4.32
C PHE A 17 -1.91 5.36 -4.29
N GLN A 18 -0.98 6.01 -5.00
CA GLN A 18 -0.95 7.47 -5.10
C GLN A 18 -2.11 8.02 -5.92
N VAL A 19 -2.46 7.38 -7.04
CA VAL A 19 -3.60 7.77 -7.89
C VAL A 19 -4.90 7.59 -7.11
N ALA A 20 -5.13 6.41 -6.54
CA ALA A 20 -6.36 6.15 -5.79
C ALA A 20 -6.50 7.04 -4.54
N SER A 21 -5.38 7.38 -3.87
CA SER A 21 -5.42 8.35 -2.77
C SER A 21 -5.89 9.73 -3.23
N LYS A 22 -5.49 10.15 -4.44
CA LYS A 22 -5.96 11.42 -5.03
C LYS A 22 -7.43 11.35 -5.42
N GLU A 23 -7.86 10.26 -6.04
CA GLU A 23 -9.26 10.05 -6.45
C GLU A 23 -10.22 10.02 -5.26
N HIS A 24 -9.82 9.37 -4.15
CA HIS A 24 -10.60 9.34 -2.92
C HIS A 24 -10.42 10.58 -2.03
N HIS A 25 -9.66 11.60 -2.46
CA HIS A 25 -9.30 12.77 -1.64
C HIS A 25 -8.76 12.40 -0.24
N THR A 26 -8.00 11.31 -0.16
CA THR A 26 -7.43 10.79 1.09
C THR A 26 -5.91 10.97 1.13
N THR A 27 -5.36 11.04 2.34
CA THR A 27 -3.91 11.11 2.55
C THR A 27 -3.40 9.77 3.07
N LYS A 28 -2.11 9.48 2.85
CA LYS A 28 -1.44 8.28 3.39
C LYS A 28 -1.70 8.10 4.88
N ARG A 29 -1.67 9.19 5.65
CA ARG A 29 -2.01 9.20 7.08
C ARG A 29 -3.45 8.77 7.38
N LYS A 30 -4.43 9.19 6.56
CA LYS A 30 -5.83 8.76 6.72
C LYS A 30 -5.99 7.28 6.37
N VAL A 31 -5.43 6.82 5.26
CA VAL A 31 -5.49 5.41 4.84
C VAL A 31 -4.80 4.52 5.89
N ALA A 32 -3.65 4.95 6.41
CA ALA A 32 -2.97 4.26 7.49
C ALA A 32 -3.84 4.16 8.75
N LYS A 33 -4.55 5.23 9.13
CA LYS A 33 -5.52 5.19 10.24
C LYS A 33 -6.65 4.20 9.99
N TYR A 34 -7.20 4.15 8.77
CA TYR A 34 -8.23 3.17 8.42
C TYR A 34 -7.71 1.73 8.48
N CYS A 35 -6.44 1.51 8.13
CA CYS A 35 -5.77 0.21 8.24
C CYS A 35 -5.23 -0.08 9.66
N ASN A 36 -5.62 0.70 10.68
CA ASN A 36 -5.11 0.59 12.06
C ASN A 36 -3.57 0.53 12.15
N THR A 37 -2.89 1.30 11.30
CA THR A 37 -1.42 1.31 11.21
C THR A 37 -0.86 2.73 11.21
N ASN A 38 0.46 2.82 11.34
CA ASN A 38 1.19 4.07 11.26
C ASN A 38 1.61 4.38 9.82
N GLU A 39 1.72 5.66 9.50
CA GLU A 39 2.11 6.14 8.16
C GLU A 39 3.46 5.58 7.67
N PHE A 40 4.38 5.32 8.61
CA PHE A 40 5.64 4.65 8.32
C PHE A 40 5.44 3.19 7.88
N GLN A 41 4.64 2.42 8.62
CA GLN A 41 4.33 1.02 8.28
C GLN A 41 3.55 0.94 6.96
N PHE A 42 2.62 1.86 6.73
CA PHE A 42 1.90 1.98 5.47
C PHE A 42 2.84 2.28 4.29
N SER A 43 3.74 3.24 4.45
CA SER A 43 4.74 3.56 3.42
C SER A 43 5.69 2.40 3.14
N LYS A 44 6.07 1.65 4.20
CA LYS A 44 6.88 0.43 4.08
C LYS A 44 6.14 -0.66 3.32
N ALA A 45 4.85 -0.84 3.63
CA ALA A 45 3.99 -1.82 2.97
C ALA A 45 3.82 -1.53 1.48
N ILE A 46 3.52 -0.27 1.11
CA ILE A 46 3.42 0.14 -0.31
C ILE A 46 4.78 0.04 -1.01
N SER A 47 5.89 0.19 -0.29
CA SER A 47 7.25 0.04 -0.84
C SER A 47 7.68 -1.42 -1.04
N GLY A 48 6.77 -2.40 -0.89
CA GLY A 48 7.05 -3.80 -1.25
C GLY A 48 7.54 -4.67 -0.10
N ASP A 49 7.45 -4.21 1.15
CA ASP A 49 7.90 -4.97 2.30
C ASP A 49 7.22 -6.36 2.37
N PRO A 50 7.97 -7.47 2.38
CA PRO A 50 7.43 -8.82 2.27
C PRO A 50 6.83 -9.34 3.58
N ALA A 51 6.87 -8.58 4.66
CA ALA A 51 6.30 -8.99 5.94
C ALA A 51 4.78 -9.25 5.80
N LYS A 52 4.28 -10.29 6.49
CA LYS A 52 2.84 -10.64 6.49
C LYS A 52 1.95 -9.44 6.84
N ARG A 53 2.35 -8.67 7.84
CA ARG A 53 1.65 -7.45 8.27
C ARG A 53 1.60 -6.39 7.16
N SER A 54 2.65 -6.26 6.38
CA SER A 54 2.72 -5.35 5.23
C SER A 54 1.86 -5.82 4.05
N GLN A 55 1.61 -7.12 3.92
CA GLN A 55 0.64 -7.65 2.95
C GLN A 55 -0.80 -7.39 3.40
N GLU A 56 -1.11 -7.58 4.68
CA GLU A 56 -2.43 -7.27 5.26
C GLU A 56 -2.78 -5.78 5.11
N ILE A 57 -1.84 -4.89 5.44
CA ILE A 57 -2.01 -3.44 5.26
C ILE A 57 -2.27 -3.09 3.79
N ARG A 58 -1.56 -3.74 2.85
CA ARG A 58 -1.79 -3.52 1.42
C ARG A 58 -3.19 -3.95 1.00
N LYS A 59 -3.64 -5.15 1.41
CA LYS A 59 -4.99 -5.64 1.09
C LYS A 59 -6.09 -4.75 1.66
N ALA A 60 -6.00 -4.39 2.95
CA ALA A 60 -6.98 -3.51 3.57
C ALA A 60 -7.04 -2.14 2.86
N ALA A 61 -5.88 -1.57 2.53
CA ALA A 61 -5.81 -0.31 1.80
C ALA A 61 -6.32 -0.44 0.36
N ALA A 62 -6.13 -1.58 -0.29
CA ALA A 62 -6.69 -1.89 -1.60
C ALA A 62 -8.22 -1.88 -1.56
N GLU A 63 -8.81 -2.56 -0.58
CA GLU A 63 -10.26 -2.62 -0.41
C GLU A 63 -10.85 -1.22 -0.16
N ILE A 64 -10.20 -0.40 0.67
CA ILE A 64 -10.64 0.97 0.96
C ILE A 64 -10.57 1.87 -0.27
N LEU A 65 -9.54 1.68 -1.10
CA LEU A 65 -9.24 2.54 -2.25
C LEU A 65 -9.73 1.93 -3.58
N GLY A 66 -10.41 0.79 -3.55
CA GLY A 66 -10.89 0.09 -4.75
C GLY A 66 -9.78 -0.37 -5.72
N ILE A 67 -8.58 -0.67 -5.20
CA ILE A 67 -7.43 -1.08 -6.03
C ILE A 67 -7.35 -2.60 -6.10
N GLU A 68 -7.20 -3.16 -7.30
CA GLU A 68 -6.86 -4.57 -7.48
C GLU A 68 -5.33 -4.79 -7.35
N ILE A 69 -4.93 -5.68 -6.44
CA ILE A 69 -3.54 -6.04 -6.11
C ILE A 69 -3.31 -7.54 -6.29
#